data_AF-A0A5T2CG16-F1
#
_entry.id   AF-A0A5T2CG16-F1
#
_cell.length_a   1.000
_cell.length_b   1.000
_cell.length_c   1.000
_cell.angle_alpha   90.00
_cell.angle_beta   90.00
_cell.angle_gamma   90.00
#
_symmetry.space_group_name_H-M   'P 1'
#
loop_
_entity.id
_entity.type
_entity.pdbx_description
1 polymer ?
#
loop_
_entity_poly.entity_id
_entity_poly.type
_entity_poly.pdbx_seq_one_letter_code
_entity_poly.pdbx_strand_id
1 'polypeptide(L)'
;MSETYKIYTPNGIAVKVDKETNKIYFVESLDSHPPAKGNYTEEYSKALFEAHNIKRNSPYKDYKPQYLDPNFYTGQKSTLVEFKEWQSIYLKDPIKGAIAPWTKAEKAYYKSLKTKRERYKYLAIRSGLRSVVIDIPYDAYANVDEKGRLVNEDYAYIYDEVSSHRGTLKSYSFFNEWELSALLLGNIKASPTAAVGFKARQQQALFLQAQLGDKNAFKSLGLAVLCSNSFLTGQHWNKLRAKMIYDLHDYHYESLLDEFGMIPFLDEIIGVDWVIDLNRYKFALDEEGRIIWALYDDIEKGKLKDPRDVDSTSESRKEFDHYMDGYVNGMETRFDADIPNDWGDRQATLFKDTLVLSAKLAALTPPQGYPNAPRYYSPERLEIIYKRHKLDRLLDPRIPAIYRYNFPEDLRVKILAYAKEHNIKE
;
A
#
# COMPACT_ATOMS: atom_id res chain seq x y z
N MET A 1 -16.17 -27.32 -29.49
CA MET A 1 -15.25 -26.67 -28.52
C MET A 1 -16.13 -25.90 -27.57
N SER A 2 -16.07 -26.16 -26.27
CA SER A 2 -16.84 -25.36 -25.31
C SER A 2 -16.33 -23.92 -25.32
N GLU A 3 -17.24 -22.96 -25.21
CA GLU A 3 -16.86 -21.57 -25.12
C GLU A 3 -16.21 -21.30 -23.75
N THR A 4 -15.15 -20.50 -23.74
CA THR A 4 -14.44 -20.15 -22.51
C THR A 4 -14.38 -18.65 -22.31
N TYR A 5 -14.22 -18.23 -21.05
CA TYR A 5 -13.88 -16.86 -20.66
C TYR A 5 -12.67 -16.85 -19.72
N LYS A 6 -12.11 -15.67 -19.43
CA LYS A 6 -10.95 -15.51 -18.54
C LYS A 6 -11.36 -14.87 -17.24
N ILE A 7 -10.88 -15.42 -16.13
CA ILE A 7 -10.81 -14.72 -14.85
C ILE A 7 -9.33 -14.49 -14.49
N TYR A 8 -9.08 -13.57 -13.56
CA TYR A 8 -7.74 -13.13 -13.20
C TYR A 8 -7.47 -13.35 -11.72
N THR A 9 -6.35 -13.97 -11.40
CA THR A 9 -5.83 -14.19 -10.04
C THR A 9 -5.39 -12.85 -9.40
N PRO A 10 -5.10 -12.82 -8.09
CA PRO A 10 -4.59 -11.61 -7.41
C PRO A 10 -3.34 -11.00 -8.03
N ASN A 11 -2.37 -11.81 -8.45
CA ASN A 11 -1.15 -11.40 -9.15
C ASN A 11 -1.37 -11.07 -10.64
N GLY A 12 -2.55 -11.35 -11.20
CA GLY A 12 -2.92 -10.93 -12.56
C GLY A 12 -2.70 -11.99 -13.64
N ILE A 13 -2.38 -13.22 -13.26
CA ILE A 13 -2.38 -14.37 -14.18
C ILE A 13 -3.82 -14.68 -14.57
N ALA A 14 -4.04 -14.99 -15.85
CA ALA A 14 -5.36 -15.35 -16.34
C ALA A 14 -5.54 -16.87 -16.38
N VAL A 15 -6.65 -17.37 -15.82
CA VAL A 15 -7.09 -18.75 -15.97
C VAL A 15 -8.33 -18.80 -16.87
N LYS A 16 -8.48 -19.89 -17.64
CA LYS A 16 -9.64 -20.09 -18.52
C LYS A 16 -10.76 -20.78 -17.74
N VAL A 17 -11.99 -20.39 -18.02
CA VAL A 17 -13.19 -20.97 -17.41
C VAL A 17 -14.15 -21.40 -18.50
N ASP A 18 -14.63 -22.64 -18.40
CA ASP A 18 -15.70 -23.17 -19.25
C ASP A 18 -17.03 -22.45 -18.96
N LYS A 19 -17.70 -21.92 -19.99
CA LYS A 19 -18.92 -21.11 -19.82
C LYS A 19 -20.12 -21.91 -19.31
N GLU A 20 -20.21 -23.19 -19.63
CA GLU A 20 -21.37 -24.02 -19.31
C GLU A 20 -21.24 -24.65 -17.92
N THR A 21 -20.03 -25.10 -17.59
CA THR A 21 -19.76 -25.88 -16.38
C THR A 21 -19.11 -25.07 -15.26
N ASN A 22 -18.64 -23.85 -15.53
CA ASN A 22 -17.78 -23.04 -14.65
C ASN A 22 -16.50 -23.75 -14.20
N LYS A 23 -16.07 -24.79 -14.93
CA LYS A 23 -14.81 -25.48 -14.65
C LYS A 23 -13.63 -24.58 -14.99
N ILE A 24 -12.73 -24.39 -14.03
CA ILE A 24 -11.46 -23.70 -14.24
C ILE A 24 -10.46 -24.66 -14.87
N TYR A 25 -9.78 -24.20 -15.92
CA TYR A 25 -8.61 -24.85 -16.49
C TYR A 25 -7.37 -24.21 -15.88
N PHE A 26 -6.85 -24.87 -14.84
CA PHE A 26 -5.59 -24.50 -14.19
C PHE A 26 -4.42 -24.72 -15.14
N VAL A 27 -3.39 -23.89 -14.99
CA VAL A 27 -2.12 -24.14 -15.68
C VAL A 27 -1.55 -25.44 -15.12
N GLU A 28 -1.08 -26.33 -16.00
CA GLU A 28 -0.34 -27.51 -15.55
C GLU A 28 0.81 -27.02 -14.66
N SER A 29 0.81 -27.46 -13.40
CA SER A 29 2.02 -27.40 -12.57
C SER A 29 3.19 -27.89 -13.44
N LEU A 30 4.40 -27.38 -13.22
CA LEU A 30 5.62 -27.95 -13.84
C LEU A 30 5.84 -29.44 -13.47
N ASP A 31 4.93 -30.05 -12.71
CA ASP A 31 4.78 -31.48 -12.53
C ASP A 31 4.43 -32.20 -13.83
N SER A 32 5.20 -33.25 -14.10
CA SER A 32 5.04 -34.20 -15.20
C SER A 32 3.72 -35.00 -15.20
N HIS A 33 2.87 -34.80 -14.19
CA HIS A 33 1.59 -35.47 -13.99
C HIS A 33 0.56 -34.47 -13.45
N PRO A 34 -0.14 -33.71 -14.31
CA PRO A 34 -1.15 -32.78 -13.83
C PRO A 34 -2.25 -33.57 -13.11
N PRO A 35 -2.60 -33.24 -11.86
CA PRO A 35 -3.59 -33.99 -11.13
C PRO A 35 -4.94 -33.89 -11.84
N ALA A 36 -5.50 -35.03 -12.21
CA ALA A 36 -6.90 -35.17 -12.57
C ALA A 36 -7.72 -34.82 -11.32
N LYS A 37 -8.36 -33.63 -11.28
CA LYS A 37 -9.18 -33.13 -10.16
C LYS A 37 -8.56 -33.41 -8.77
N GLY A 38 -7.79 -32.46 -8.26
CA GLY A 38 -7.30 -32.55 -6.89
C GLY A 38 -8.42 -32.58 -5.84
N ASN A 39 -8.09 -33.07 -4.64
CA ASN A 39 -9.01 -33.19 -3.49
C ASN A 39 -9.67 -31.85 -3.12
N TYR A 40 -9.03 -30.73 -3.45
CA TYR A 40 -9.48 -29.37 -3.11
C TYR A 40 -9.95 -28.54 -4.31
N THR A 41 -9.96 -29.09 -5.53
CA THR A 41 -10.22 -28.32 -6.77
C THR A 41 -11.52 -27.53 -6.71
N GLU A 42 -12.59 -28.10 -6.16
CA GLU A 42 -13.90 -27.44 -6.10
C GLU A 42 -13.87 -26.23 -5.16
N GLU A 43 -13.33 -26.40 -3.95
CA GLU A 43 -13.20 -25.32 -2.96
C GLU A 43 -12.23 -24.24 -3.44
N TYR A 44 -11.14 -24.65 -4.08
CA TYR A 44 -10.18 -23.72 -4.64
C TYR A 44 -10.77 -22.90 -5.79
N SER A 45 -11.57 -23.53 -6.65
CA SER A 45 -12.31 -22.83 -7.71
C SER A 45 -13.27 -21.78 -7.15
N LYS A 46 -13.99 -22.11 -6.06
CA LYS A 46 -14.86 -21.15 -5.35
C LYS A 46 -14.05 -19.94 -4.85
N ALA A 47 -12.91 -20.18 -4.20
CA ALA A 47 -12.02 -19.13 -3.71
C ALA A 47 -11.48 -18.24 -4.85
N LEU A 48 -11.18 -18.81 -6.03
CA LEU A 48 -10.75 -18.05 -7.21
C LEU A 48 -11.86 -17.16 -7.78
N PHE A 49 -13.09 -17.65 -7.88
CA PHE A 49 -14.22 -16.82 -8.27
C PHE A 49 -14.48 -15.70 -7.27
N GLU A 50 -14.38 -15.99 -5.97
CA GLU A 50 -14.48 -14.97 -4.92
C GLU A 50 -13.40 -13.90 -5.08
N ALA A 51 -12.13 -14.30 -5.19
CA ALA A 51 -11.00 -13.40 -5.41
C ALA A 51 -11.18 -12.54 -6.68
N HIS A 52 -11.64 -13.15 -7.77
CA HIS A 52 -11.94 -12.43 -9.00
C HIS A 52 -13.04 -11.39 -8.80
N ASN A 53 -14.13 -11.77 -8.14
CA ASN A 53 -15.28 -10.90 -7.87
C ASN A 53 -14.91 -9.72 -6.96
N ILE A 54 -14.10 -9.97 -5.92
CA ILE A 54 -13.56 -8.93 -5.03
C ILE A 54 -12.80 -7.89 -5.86
N LYS A 55 -11.89 -8.33 -6.75
CA LYS A 55 -11.10 -7.42 -7.59
C LYS A 55 -11.96 -6.64 -8.58
N ARG A 56 -12.98 -7.27 -9.17
CA ARG A 56 -13.93 -6.61 -10.09
C ARG A 56 -14.78 -5.57 -9.38
N ASN A 57 -15.06 -5.77 -8.10
CA ASN A 57 -15.86 -4.88 -7.25
C ASN A 57 -15.00 -3.99 -6.33
N SER A 58 -13.74 -3.73 -6.70
CA SER A 58 -12.90 -2.75 -6.01
C SER A 58 -13.62 -1.39 -5.89
N PRO A 59 -13.48 -0.65 -4.77
CA PRO A 59 -14.01 0.72 -4.66
C PRO A 59 -13.40 1.67 -5.68
N TYR A 60 -12.31 1.26 -6.35
CA TYR A 60 -11.65 2.04 -7.38
C TYR A 60 -11.89 1.48 -8.79
N LYS A 61 -12.89 0.60 -8.99
CA LYS A 61 -13.19 0.00 -10.30
C LYS A 61 -13.42 1.04 -11.41
N ASP A 62 -13.91 2.22 -11.05
CA ASP A 62 -14.23 3.33 -11.94
C ASP A 62 -13.07 4.32 -12.14
N TYR A 63 -11.87 4.00 -11.63
CA TYR A 63 -10.68 4.81 -11.83
C TYR A 63 -10.32 4.91 -13.32
N LYS A 64 -10.17 6.14 -13.81
CA LYS A 64 -9.82 6.43 -15.21
C LYS A 64 -8.44 7.10 -15.29
N PRO A 65 -7.42 6.43 -15.83
CA PRO A 65 -6.09 7.02 -15.96
C PRO A 65 -6.09 8.15 -16.99
N GLN A 66 -5.19 9.11 -16.82
CA GLN A 66 -4.95 10.20 -17.76
C GLN A 66 -3.49 10.16 -18.21
N TYR A 67 -3.24 9.52 -19.35
CA TYR A 67 -1.88 9.27 -19.80
C TYR A 67 -1.22 10.53 -20.37
N LEU A 68 0.04 10.76 -19.99
CA LEU A 68 0.90 11.73 -20.66
C LEU A 68 1.22 11.27 -22.08
N ASP A 69 1.25 12.21 -23.01
CA ASP A 69 1.50 11.96 -24.43
C ASP A 69 2.98 12.23 -24.79
N PRO A 70 3.74 11.20 -25.18
CA PRO A 70 5.15 11.36 -25.51
C PRO A 70 5.41 11.95 -26.90
N ASN A 71 4.38 12.11 -27.74
CA ASN A 71 4.55 12.66 -29.08
C ASN A 71 4.56 14.19 -29.08
N PHE A 72 5.14 14.77 -30.14
CA PHE A 72 5.14 16.21 -30.37
C PHE A 72 4.15 16.54 -31.48
N TYR A 73 3.25 17.49 -31.20
CA TYR A 73 2.31 18.02 -32.18
C TYR A 73 2.50 19.53 -32.30
N THR A 74 2.70 20.01 -33.53
CA THR A 74 2.85 21.45 -33.82
C THR A 74 1.64 22.22 -33.27
N GLY A 75 1.89 23.25 -32.46
CA GLY A 75 0.84 24.07 -31.85
C GLY A 75 0.22 23.50 -30.56
N GLN A 76 0.68 22.35 -30.06
CA GLN A 76 0.26 21.80 -28.77
C GLN A 76 1.39 21.82 -27.74
N LYS A 77 1.04 22.00 -26.47
CA LYS A 77 2.02 21.93 -25.37
C LYS A 77 2.44 20.47 -25.18
N SER A 78 3.72 20.18 -25.37
CA SER A 78 4.29 18.86 -25.09
C SER A 78 4.23 18.52 -23.60
N THR A 79 4.01 17.25 -23.28
CA THR A 79 4.07 16.74 -21.90
C THR A 79 5.48 16.38 -21.44
N LEU A 80 6.50 16.54 -22.30
CA LEU A 80 7.89 16.18 -21.99
C LEU A 80 8.44 16.92 -20.76
N VAL A 81 8.10 18.20 -20.59
CA VAL A 81 8.57 18.99 -19.44
C VAL A 81 7.98 18.45 -18.13
N GLU A 82 6.66 18.21 -18.10
CA GLU A 82 5.96 17.61 -16.96
C GLU A 82 6.56 16.24 -16.62
N PHE A 83 6.82 15.41 -17.63
CA PHE A 83 7.49 14.12 -17.45
C PHE A 83 8.92 14.26 -16.89
N LYS A 84 9.75 15.18 -17.41
CA LYS A 84 11.14 15.33 -16.96
C LYS A 84 11.24 15.86 -15.54
N GLU A 85 10.36 16.79 -15.16
CA GLU A 85 10.23 17.23 -13.78
C GLU A 85 9.88 16.07 -12.85
N TRP A 86 8.88 15.26 -13.22
CA TRP A 86 8.50 14.08 -12.44
C TRP A 86 9.65 13.06 -12.38
N GLN A 87 10.25 12.69 -13.51
CA GLN A 87 11.36 11.73 -13.58
C GLN A 87 12.51 12.13 -12.63
N SER A 88 12.82 13.43 -12.53
CA SER A 88 13.93 13.92 -11.73
C SER A 88 13.76 13.74 -10.22
N ILE A 89 12.52 13.61 -9.72
CA ILE A 89 12.28 13.51 -8.27
C ILE A 89 12.78 12.18 -7.68
N TYR A 90 12.89 11.13 -8.49
CA TYR A 90 13.34 9.80 -8.06
C TYR A 90 14.87 9.65 -8.04
N LEU A 91 15.62 10.68 -8.48
CA LEU A 91 17.08 10.70 -8.42
C LEU A 91 17.63 11.13 -7.05
N LYS A 92 16.75 11.54 -6.13
CA LYS A 92 17.09 12.07 -4.81
C LYS A 92 16.05 11.62 -3.79
N ASP A 93 16.42 11.74 -2.51
CA ASP A 93 15.46 11.59 -1.41
C ASP A 93 14.26 12.55 -1.60
N PRO A 94 13.04 12.14 -1.21
CA PRO A 94 11.87 12.99 -1.29
C PRO A 94 12.08 14.32 -0.54
N ILE A 95 11.75 15.42 -1.20
CA ILE A 95 11.75 16.74 -0.55
C ILE A 95 10.67 16.75 0.53
N LYS A 96 11.04 17.16 1.75
CA LYS A 96 10.10 17.24 2.89
C LYS A 96 8.88 18.11 2.52
N GLY A 97 7.69 17.58 2.82
CA GLY A 97 6.42 18.25 2.50
C GLY A 97 6.09 18.38 1.01
N ALA A 98 6.87 17.80 0.08
CA ALA A 98 6.57 17.88 -1.36
C ALA A 98 5.75 16.69 -1.89
N ILE A 99 5.74 15.57 -1.16
CA ILE A 99 4.97 14.37 -1.51
C ILE A 99 3.64 14.40 -0.77
N ALA A 100 2.54 14.25 -1.52
CA ALA A 100 1.18 14.37 -1.00
C ALA A 100 1.00 15.54 -0.04
N PRO A 101 1.42 16.76 -0.42
CA PRO A 101 1.55 17.89 0.48
C PRO A 101 0.22 18.23 1.17
N TRP A 102 0.33 18.81 2.36
CA TRP A 102 -0.78 19.42 3.04
C TRP A 102 -1.09 20.79 2.43
N THR A 103 -2.28 20.94 1.86
CA THR A 103 -2.73 22.25 1.34
C THR A 103 -3.01 23.24 2.47
N LYS A 104 -3.04 24.54 2.19
CA LYS A 104 -3.37 25.53 3.24
C LYS A 104 -4.81 25.35 3.74
N ALA A 105 -5.75 25.07 2.82
CA ALA A 105 -7.13 24.72 3.15
C ALA A 105 -7.19 23.50 4.09
N GLU A 106 -6.46 22.43 3.75
CA GLU A 106 -6.41 21.21 4.54
C GLU A 106 -5.90 21.44 5.95
N LYS A 107 -4.76 22.14 6.11
CA LYS A 107 -4.17 22.42 7.42
C LYS A 107 -5.13 23.22 8.30
N ALA A 108 -5.81 24.20 7.72
CA ALA A 108 -6.73 25.04 8.45
C ALA A 108 -7.98 24.28 8.89
N TYR A 109 -8.54 23.43 8.03
CA TYR A 109 -9.63 22.53 8.40
C TYR A 109 -9.20 21.54 9.50
N TYR A 110 -8.04 20.88 9.35
CA TYR A 110 -7.55 19.95 10.37
C TYR A 110 -7.39 20.62 11.75
N LYS A 111 -6.83 21.83 11.78
CA LYS A 111 -6.66 22.62 13.01
C LYS A 111 -7.99 23.09 13.60
N SER A 112 -9.08 23.14 12.82
CA SER A 112 -10.40 23.53 13.31
C SER A 112 -11.12 22.43 14.07
N LEU A 113 -10.75 21.16 13.84
CA LEU A 113 -11.27 19.98 14.54
C LEU A 113 -11.03 20.08 16.05
N LYS A 114 -12.08 19.81 16.84
CA LYS A 114 -12.19 20.16 18.27
C LYS A 114 -11.91 19.00 19.21
N THR A 115 -11.86 17.78 18.70
CA THR A 115 -11.66 16.59 19.51
C THR A 115 -10.54 15.73 18.96
N LYS A 116 -9.90 14.97 19.87
CA LYS A 116 -8.93 13.93 19.52
C LYS A 116 -9.49 12.93 18.51
N ARG A 117 -10.74 12.51 18.69
CA ARG A 117 -11.42 11.57 17.79
C ARG A 117 -11.55 12.12 16.37
N GLU A 118 -11.96 13.38 16.21
CA GLU A 118 -12.07 14.01 14.89
C GLU A 118 -10.71 14.07 14.17
N ARG A 119 -9.65 14.47 14.90
CA ARG A 119 -8.29 14.52 14.34
C ARG A 119 -7.73 13.15 14.00
N TYR A 120 -7.94 12.16 14.86
CA TYR A 120 -7.61 10.76 14.58
C TYR A 120 -8.30 10.30 13.30
N LYS A 121 -9.62 10.38 13.26
CA LYS A 121 -10.43 9.97 12.10
C LYS A 121 -9.94 10.63 10.83
N TYR A 122 -9.61 11.93 10.90
CA TYR A 122 -9.04 12.65 9.77
C TYR A 122 -7.71 12.05 9.30
N LEU A 123 -6.73 11.83 10.19
CA LEU A 123 -5.44 11.23 9.84
C LEU A 123 -5.59 9.81 9.27
N ALA A 124 -6.48 9.01 9.85
CA ALA A 124 -6.80 7.68 9.37
C ALA A 124 -7.40 7.71 7.95
N ILE A 125 -8.35 8.60 7.66
CA ILE A 125 -8.90 8.81 6.30
C ILE A 125 -7.80 9.30 5.35
N ARG A 126 -7.03 10.30 5.76
CA ARG A 126 -5.95 10.90 4.97
C ARG A 126 -4.90 9.85 4.58
N SER A 127 -4.59 8.90 5.46
CA SER A 127 -3.63 7.82 5.19
C SER A 127 -4.02 6.93 3.99
N GLY A 128 -5.31 6.89 3.63
CA GLY A 128 -5.83 6.01 2.59
C GLY A 128 -5.91 4.53 2.99
N LEU A 129 -5.62 4.19 4.25
CA LEU A 129 -5.74 2.83 4.77
C LEU A 129 -7.22 2.45 4.98
N ARG A 130 -7.54 1.20 4.65
CA ARG A 130 -8.85 0.55 4.87
C ARG A 130 -8.61 -0.86 5.34
N SER A 131 -9.42 -1.36 6.28
CA SER A 131 -9.38 -2.76 6.66
C SER A 131 -9.76 -3.68 5.48
N VAL A 132 -9.09 -4.83 5.37
CA VAL A 132 -9.44 -5.87 4.40
C VAL A 132 -10.09 -7.09 5.04
N VAL A 133 -10.13 -7.14 6.38
CA VAL A 133 -10.69 -8.28 7.14
C VAL A 133 -12.14 -8.02 7.56
N ILE A 134 -12.51 -6.75 7.74
CA ILE A 134 -13.88 -6.31 8.00
C ILE A 134 -14.12 -4.94 7.36
N ASP A 135 -15.34 -4.65 6.88
CA ASP A 135 -15.68 -3.31 6.42
C ASP A 135 -15.90 -2.37 7.62
N ILE A 136 -15.17 -1.26 7.65
CA ILE A 136 -15.23 -0.27 8.74
C ILE A 136 -15.72 1.04 8.14
N PRO A 137 -16.97 1.47 8.42
CA PRO A 137 -17.45 2.77 7.97
C PRO A 137 -16.63 3.88 8.64
N TYR A 138 -16.45 5.01 7.96
CA TYR A 138 -15.68 6.13 8.52
C TYR A 138 -16.24 6.65 9.86
N ASP A 139 -17.54 6.46 10.14
CA ASP A 139 -18.14 6.84 11.42
C ASP A 139 -17.74 5.91 12.58
N ALA A 140 -17.26 4.70 12.29
CA ALA A 140 -16.66 3.80 13.25
C ALA A 140 -15.14 4.04 13.45
N TYR A 141 -14.51 4.96 12.71
CA TYR A 141 -13.10 5.27 12.92
C TYR A 141 -12.90 5.95 14.28
N ALA A 142 -11.86 5.53 15.00
CA ALA A 142 -11.57 5.99 16.36
C ALA A 142 -12.81 5.93 17.28
N ASN A 143 -13.53 4.80 17.26
CA ASN A 143 -14.77 4.61 18.02
C ASN A 143 -14.54 4.29 19.50
N VAL A 144 -13.34 4.50 20.02
CA VAL A 144 -13.03 4.39 21.46
C VAL A 144 -12.60 5.75 22.01
N ASP A 145 -13.09 6.09 23.19
CA ASP A 145 -12.64 7.26 23.94
C ASP A 145 -11.29 7.00 24.64
N GLU A 146 -10.76 8.01 25.32
CA GLU A 146 -9.47 7.91 26.01
C GLU A 146 -9.48 6.92 27.18
N LYS A 147 -10.66 6.50 27.65
CA LYS A 147 -10.85 5.47 28.68
C LYS A 147 -11.10 4.08 28.08
N GLY A 148 -11.03 3.96 26.75
CA GLY A 148 -11.29 2.71 26.02
C GLY A 148 -12.77 2.36 25.88
N ARG A 149 -13.69 3.30 26.15
CA ARG A 149 -15.14 3.07 26.04
C ARG A 149 -15.61 3.38 24.62
N LEU A 150 -16.55 2.59 24.12
CA LEU A 150 -17.15 2.83 22.80
C LEU A 150 -17.87 4.19 22.77
N VAL A 151 -17.63 4.96 21.71
CA VAL A 151 -18.26 6.28 21.51
C VAL A 151 -19.61 6.15 20.81
N ASN A 152 -19.73 5.21 19.88
CA ASN A 152 -20.98 4.84 19.23
C ASN A 152 -21.21 3.31 19.35
N GLU A 153 -22.27 2.92 20.04
CA GLU A 153 -22.63 1.53 20.27
C GLU A 153 -23.16 0.82 19.02
N ASP A 154 -23.63 1.55 18.00
CA ASP A 154 -24.11 0.97 16.73
C ASP A 154 -23.03 0.14 16.01
N TYR A 155 -21.75 0.42 16.31
CA TYR A 155 -20.60 -0.27 15.72
C TYR A 155 -19.88 -1.21 16.70
N ALA A 156 -20.48 -1.53 17.86
CA ALA A 156 -19.88 -2.41 18.86
C ALA A 156 -19.44 -3.76 18.26
N TYR A 157 -20.28 -4.34 17.39
CA TYR A 157 -20.00 -5.62 16.73
C TYR A 157 -18.69 -5.63 15.92
N ILE A 158 -18.30 -4.49 15.31
CA ILE A 158 -17.04 -4.37 14.56
C ILE A 158 -15.86 -4.44 15.54
N TYR A 159 -15.98 -3.76 16.68
CA TYR A 159 -14.94 -3.74 17.69
C TYR A 159 -14.76 -5.12 18.33
N ASP A 160 -15.86 -5.81 18.62
CA ASP A 160 -15.85 -7.17 19.16
C ASP A 160 -15.20 -8.15 18.19
N GLU A 161 -15.58 -8.10 16.90
CA GLU A 161 -15.02 -8.96 15.85
C GLU A 161 -13.51 -8.73 15.66
N VAL A 162 -13.06 -7.48 15.66
CA VAL A 162 -11.63 -7.16 15.56
C VAL A 162 -10.89 -7.62 16.81
N SER A 163 -11.46 -7.42 17.98
CA SER A 163 -10.82 -7.77 19.26
C SER A 163 -10.70 -9.28 19.46
N SER A 164 -11.69 -10.07 19.02
CA SER A 164 -11.68 -11.53 19.13
C SER A 164 -10.63 -12.20 18.24
N HIS A 165 -10.27 -11.56 17.11
CA HIS A 165 -9.28 -12.06 16.17
C HIS A 165 -7.89 -11.47 16.36
N ARG A 166 -7.78 -10.36 17.10
CA ARG A 166 -6.50 -9.74 17.41
C ARG A 166 -5.60 -10.69 18.21
N GLY A 167 -4.31 -10.73 17.86
CA GLY A 167 -3.34 -11.64 18.49
C GLY A 167 -3.44 -13.10 18.03
N THR A 168 -4.38 -13.44 17.14
CA THR A 168 -4.41 -14.76 16.50
C THR A 168 -3.42 -14.79 15.33
N LEU A 169 -2.62 -15.87 15.22
CA LEU A 169 -1.65 -16.05 14.15
C LEU A 169 -2.12 -17.11 13.16
N LYS A 170 -3.00 -16.71 12.22
CA LYS A 170 -3.32 -17.51 11.02
C LYS A 170 -2.20 -17.43 9.99
N SER A 171 -1.76 -16.20 9.70
CA SER A 171 -0.51 -15.86 9.01
C SER A 171 -0.08 -14.45 9.42
N TYR A 172 1.15 -14.03 9.11
CA TYR A 172 1.59 -12.66 9.34
C TYR A 172 0.74 -11.63 8.60
N SER A 173 0.23 -11.97 7.41
CA SER A 173 -0.69 -11.10 6.65
C SER A 173 -2.02 -10.91 7.36
N PHE A 174 -2.65 -11.98 7.86
CA PHE A 174 -3.89 -11.86 8.64
C PHE A 174 -3.67 -11.09 9.94
N PHE A 175 -2.59 -11.39 10.66
CA PHE A 175 -2.23 -10.68 11.89
C PHE A 175 -2.13 -9.16 11.65
N ASN A 176 -1.40 -8.75 10.61
CA ASN A 176 -1.24 -7.33 10.28
C ASN A 176 -2.56 -6.65 9.94
N GLU A 177 -3.46 -7.32 9.23
CA GLU A 177 -4.73 -6.72 8.84
C GLU A 177 -5.71 -6.59 10.01
N TRP A 178 -5.66 -7.50 10.98
CA TRP A 178 -6.40 -7.34 12.25
C TRP A 178 -5.82 -6.23 13.11
N GLU A 179 -4.49 -6.13 13.24
CA GLU A 179 -3.84 -5.01 13.95
C GLU A 179 -4.13 -3.67 13.26
N LEU A 180 -4.13 -3.61 11.93
CA LEU A 180 -4.50 -2.41 11.19
C LEU A 180 -5.96 -2.02 11.44
N SER A 181 -6.87 -3.00 11.48
CA SER A 181 -8.28 -2.76 11.79
C SER A 181 -8.44 -2.16 13.19
N ALA A 182 -7.73 -2.72 14.18
CA ALA A 182 -7.70 -2.17 15.54
C ALA A 182 -7.13 -0.75 15.58
N LEU A 183 -6.08 -0.47 14.80
CA LEU A 183 -5.52 0.88 14.66
C LEU A 183 -6.55 1.85 14.06
N LEU A 184 -7.33 1.46 13.05
CA LEU A 184 -8.37 2.33 12.49
C LEU A 184 -9.53 2.59 13.47
N LEU A 185 -9.84 1.62 14.34
CA LEU A 185 -10.88 1.73 15.37
C LEU A 185 -10.46 2.55 16.60
N GLY A 186 -9.18 2.94 16.72
CA GLY A 186 -8.70 3.83 17.78
C GLY A 186 -7.66 3.23 18.72
N ASN A 187 -7.24 1.98 18.51
CA ASN A 187 -6.19 1.36 19.30
C ASN A 187 -4.80 1.75 18.78
N ILE A 188 -4.26 2.85 19.30
CA ILE A 188 -2.95 3.42 18.90
C ILE A 188 -1.79 2.45 19.13
N LYS A 189 -1.94 1.49 20.06
CA LYS A 189 -0.91 0.47 20.35
C LYS A 189 -0.97 -0.74 19.41
N ALA A 190 -1.98 -0.81 18.52
CA ALA A 190 -2.03 -1.86 17.52
C ALA A 190 -0.93 -1.65 16.47
N SER A 191 -0.15 -2.70 16.20
CA SER A 191 1.11 -2.59 15.43
C SER A 191 1.09 -3.54 14.23
N PRO A 192 0.58 -3.09 13.06
CA PRO A 192 0.51 -3.90 11.84
C PRO A 192 1.87 -3.98 11.11
N THR A 193 2.92 -4.39 11.82
CA THR A 193 4.31 -4.29 11.37
C THR A 193 5.01 -5.65 11.19
N ALA A 194 4.27 -6.76 11.13
CA ALA A 194 4.87 -8.05 10.78
C ALA A 194 5.39 -8.04 9.33
N ALA A 195 6.43 -8.83 9.06
CA ALA A 195 7.04 -8.92 7.73
C ALA A 195 6.05 -9.52 6.72
N VAL A 196 5.56 -8.69 5.79
CA VAL A 196 4.65 -9.09 4.70
C VAL A 196 5.05 -8.40 3.40
N GLY A 197 4.50 -8.82 2.26
CA GLY A 197 4.79 -8.27 0.95
C GLY A 197 4.45 -6.80 0.72
N PHE A 198 3.40 -6.30 1.38
CA PHE A 198 2.82 -4.98 1.12
C PHE A 198 3.57 -3.85 1.84
N LYS A 199 4.81 -3.58 1.43
CA LYS A 199 5.74 -2.67 2.11
C LYS A 199 5.22 -1.24 2.25
N ALA A 200 4.60 -0.70 1.21
CA ALA A 200 4.05 0.66 1.26
C ALA A 200 2.86 0.76 2.23
N ARG A 201 2.05 -0.30 2.31
CA ARG A 201 0.91 -0.38 3.25
C ARG A 201 1.41 -0.43 4.69
N GLN A 202 2.40 -1.28 4.96
CA GLN A 202 3.02 -1.41 6.28
C GLN A 202 3.66 -0.08 6.70
N GLN A 203 4.42 0.55 5.81
CA GLN A 203 5.05 1.84 6.08
C GLN A 203 4.02 2.95 6.34
N GLN A 204 2.95 3.02 5.54
CA GLN A 204 1.87 3.99 5.78
C GLN A 204 1.19 3.77 7.13
N ALA A 205 1.01 2.51 7.56
CA ALA A 205 0.40 2.19 8.85
C ALA A 205 1.31 2.58 10.02
N LEU A 206 2.62 2.31 9.91
CA LEU A 206 3.61 2.76 10.89
C LEU A 206 3.66 4.30 10.96
N PHE A 207 3.62 4.97 9.81
CA PHE A 207 3.60 6.42 9.73
C PHE A 207 2.33 7.01 10.38
N LEU A 208 1.16 6.44 10.11
CA LEU A 208 -0.10 6.82 10.74
C LEU A 208 -0.02 6.63 12.27
N GLN A 209 0.47 5.47 12.74
CA GLN A 209 0.61 5.20 14.17
C GLN A 209 1.51 6.24 14.87
N ALA A 210 2.60 6.65 14.22
CA ALA A 210 3.46 7.73 14.71
C ALA A 210 2.74 9.10 14.69
N GLN A 211 1.99 9.42 13.64
CA GLN A 211 1.17 10.64 13.57
C GLN A 211 0.11 10.69 14.68
N LEU A 212 -0.37 9.54 15.13
CA LEU A 212 -1.35 9.44 16.22
C LEU A 212 -0.74 9.58 17.62
N GLY A 213 0.57 9.80 17.73
CA GLY A 213 1.24 10.01 19.00
C GLY A 213 1.81 8.75 19.65
N ASP A 214 2.04 7.67 18.90
CA ASP A 214 2.78 6.53 19.43
C ASP A 214 4.29 6.77 19.36
N LYS A 215 4.92 6.94 20.52
CA LYS A 215 6.36 7.20 20.65
C LYS A 215 7.21 6.05 20.11
N ASN A 216 6.78 4.80 20.28
CA ASN A 216 7.49 3.63 19.78
C ASN A 216 7.39 3.53 18.26
N ALA A 217 6.22 3.81 17.67
CA ALA A 217 6.06 3.88 16.22
C ALA A 217 6.94 4.98 15.61
N PHE A 218 7.02 6.15 16.26
CA PHE A 218 7.91 7.22 15.83
C PHE A 218 9.39 6.78 15.87
N LYS A 219 9.82 6.08 16.92
CA LYS A 219 11.16 5.47 16.99
C LYS A 219 11.39 4.45 15.87
N SER A 220 10.39 3.60 15.61
CA SER A 220 10.44 2.55 14.59
C SER A 220 10.58 3.10 13.17
N LEU A 221 10.11 4.31 12.89
CA LEU A 221 10.39 4.99 11.61
C LEU A 221 11.90 5.23 11.40
N GLY A 222 12.65 5.49 12.48
CA GLY A 222 14.11 5.61 12.43
C GLY A 222 14.80 4.26 12.28
N LEU A 223 14.28 3.22 12.96
CA LEU A 223 14.78 1.85 12.84
C LEU A 223 14.63 1.30 11.42
N ALA A 224 13.50 1.58 10.76
CA ALA A 224 13.18 1.10 9.42
C ALA A 224 14.19 1.53 8.33
N VAL A 225 15.03 2.54 8.61
CA VAL A 225 16.05 3.07 7.70
C VAL A 225 17.48 2.96 8.25
N LEU A 226 17.69 2.30 9.40
CA LEU A 226 18.95 2.36 10.14
C LEU A 226 20.06 1.44 9.61
N CYS A 227 19.71 0.25 9.12
CA CYS A 227 20.68 -0.79 8.73
C CYS A 227 20.40 -1.38 7.34
N SER A 228 21.33 -2.20 6.82
CA SER A 228 21.26 -2.71 5.45
C SER A 228 19.98 -3.49 5.14
N ASN A 229 19.39 -4.17 6.14
CA ASN A 229 18.12 -4.86 6.00
C ASN A 229 16.88 -3.94 5.89
N SER A 230 17.04 -2.60 5.88
CA SER A 230 15.97 -1.64 5.61
C SER A 230 15.22 -1.97 4.31
N PHE A 231 15.93 -2.53 3.32
CA PHE A 231 15.37 -2.99 2.06
C PHE A 231 14.24 -4.03 2.24
N LEU A 232 14.33 -4.91 3.25
CA LEU A 232 13.28 -5.91 3.54
C LEU A 232 11.94 -5.26 3.96
N THR A 233 11.97 -4.01 4.42
CA THR A 233 10.79 -3.19 4.74
C THR A 233 10.43 -2.23 3.59
N GLY A 234 11.06 -2.41 2.42
CA GLY A 234 10.91 -1.56 1.25
C GLY A 234 11.59 -0.19 1.39
N GLN A 235 12.24 0.11 2.52
CA GLN A 235 12.86 1.42 2.78
C GLN A 235 14.31 1.46 2.29
N HIS A 236 14.86 2.66 2.15
CA HIS A 236 16.26 2.87 1.80
C HIS A 236 17.11 2.98 3.05
N TRP A 237 18.31 2.39 3.02
CA TRP A 237 19.24 2.52 4.13
C TRP A 237 19.79 3.95 4.20
N ASN A 238 19.36 4.71 5.21
CA ASN A 238 19.70 6.12 5.34
C ASN A 238 20.01 6.48 6.80
N LYS A 239 21.29 6.35 7.18
CA LYS A 239 21.77 6.64 8.55
C LYS A 239 21.54 8.08 8.98
N LEU A 240 21.63 9.04 8.06
CA LEU A 240 21.43 10.46 8.37
C LEU A 240 19.96 10.71 8.76
N ARG A 241 19.03 10.16 7.98
CA ARG A 241 17.59 10.19 8.27
C ARG A 241 17.28 9.46 9.58
N ALA A 242 17.87 8.28 9.80
CA ALA A 242 17.70 7.54 11.05
C ALA A 242 18.15 8.37 12.27
N LYS A 243 19.33 8.99 12.19
CA LYS A 243 19.86 9.86 13.24
C LYS A 243 18.94 11.05 13.52
N MET A 244 18.46 11.73 12.48
CA MET A 244 17.50 12.82 12.63
C MET A 244 16.23 12.37 13.37
N ILE A 245 15.68 11.21 13.02
CA ILE A 245 14.47 10.68 13.68
C ILE A 245 14.76 10.34 15.15
N TYR A 246 15.90 9.70 15.46
CA TYR A 246 16.27 9.42 16.85
C TYR A 246 16.52 10.67 17.67
N ASP A 247 17.22 11.68 17.12
CA ASP A 247 17.45 12.95 17.80
C ASP A 247 16.10 13.65 18.11
N LEU A 248 15.14 13.62 17.17
CA LEU A 248 13.79 14.12 17.42
C LEU A 248 13.04 13.30 18.48
N HIS A 249 13.15 11.97 18.44
CA HIS A 249 12.50 11.06 19.37
C HIS A 249 13.02 11.22 20.81
N ASP A 250 14.34 11.30 20.97
CA ASP A 250 15.00 11.31 22.28
C ASP A 250 14.91 12.68 22.95
N TYR A 251 15.02 13.76 22.18
CA TYR A 251 15.17 15.11 22.75
C TYR A 251 14.01 16.08 22.46
N HIS A 252 13.18 15.80 21.45
CA HIS A 252 12.17 16.77 20.99
C HIS A 252 10.74 16.21 20.94
N TYR A 253 10.53 14.93 21.24
CA TYR A 253 9.26 14.25 20.98
C TYR A 253 8.05 14.99 21.57
N GLU A 254 8.12 15.37 22.85
CA GLU A 254 7.02 16.06 23.53
C GLU A 254 6.69 17.43 22.90
N SER A 255 7.69 18.10 22.32
CA SER A 255 7.50 19.39 21.62
C SER A 255 6.86 19.26 20.24
N LEU A 256 6.81 18.04 19.69
CA LEU A 256 6.17 17.76 18.39
C LEU A 256 4.68 17.48 18.53
N LEU A 257 4.21 17.19 19.75
CA LEU A 257 2.82 16.83 20.01
C LEU A 257 1.91 18.06 19.95
N ASP A 258 0.76 17.90 19.32
CA ASP A 258 -0.32 18.88 19.39
C ASP A 258 -1.12 18.74 20.70
N GLU A 259 -2.13 19.59 20.88
CA GLU A 259 -2.98 19.61 22.08
C GLU A 259 -3.72 18.30 22.38
N PHE A 260 -3.79 17.37 21.42
CA PHE A 260 -4.40 16.04 21.58
C PHE A 260 -3.36 14.90 21.64
N GLY A 261 -2.08 15.25 21.69
CA GLY A 261 -0.98 14.30 21.74
C GLY A 261 -0.66 13.66 20.38
N MET A 262 -0.91 14.34 19.26
CA MET A 262 -0.65 13.84 17.90
C MET A 262 0.46 14.61 17.19
N ILE A 263 1.05 14.02 16.15
CA ILE A 263 2.05 14.66 15.26
C ILE A 263 1.49 14.71 13.82
N PRO A 264 0.51 15.58 13.53
CA PRO A 264 -0.23 15.54 12.26
C PRO A 264 0.63 15.77 11.02
N PHE A 265 1.47 16.80 11.04
CA PHE A 265 2.32 17.20 9.90
C PHE A 265 3.68 16.50 9.92
N LEU A 266 3.72 15.24 10.36
CA LEU A 266 4.96 14.48 10.54
C LEU A 266 5.79 14.42 9.24
N ASP A 267 5.15 14.32 8.09
CA ASP A 267 5.79 14.33 6.77
C ASP A 267 6.47 15.66 6.41
N GLU A 268 6.05 16.77 7.01
CA GLU A 268 6.75 18.06 6.87
C GLU A 268 7.95 18.17 7.80
N ILE A 269 7.93 17.42 8.92
CA ILE A 269 9.01 17.41 9.93
C ILE A 269 10.14 16.46 9.50
N ILE A 270 9.81 15.20 9.23
CA ILE A 270 10.81 14.16 8.90
C ILE A 270 10.86 13.82 7.41
N GLY A 271 9.90 14.26 6.59
CA GLY A 271 9.79 13.80 5.19
C GLY A 271 9.22 12.39 5.08
N VAL A 272 9.13 11.89 3.86
CA VAL A 272 8.82 10.49 3.55
C VAL A 272 10.03 9.83 2.90
N ASP A 273 9.98 8.51 2.73
CA ASP A 273 10.99 7.76 1.95
C ASP A 273 10.34 7.12 0.72
N TRP A 274 11.13 6.88 -0.33
CA TRP A 274 10.68 6.15 -1.50
C TRP A 274 10.60 4.66 -1.18
N VAL A 275 9.41 4.06 -1.30
CA VAL A 275 9.19 2.66 -0.93
C VAL A 275 9.27 1.75 -2.15
N ILE A 276 10.15 0.75 -2.12
CA ILE A 276 10.11 -0.36 -3.07
C ILE A 276 9.04 -1.35 -2.59
N ASP A 277 7.96 -1.44 -3.36
CA ASP A 277 6.86 -2.37 -3.13
C ASP A 277 6.36 -2.88 -4.49
N LEU A 278 6.39 -4.19 -4.68
CA LEU A 278 5.95 -4.82 -5.92
C LEU A 278 4.41 -4.97 -5.97
N ASN A 279 3.73 -4.92 -4.81
CA ASN A 279 2.29 -5.05 -4.72
C ASN A 279 1.59 -3.72 -4.97
N ARG A 280 0.77 -3.64 -6.02
CA ARG A 280 0.16 -2.39 -6.48
C ARG A 280 -1.33 -2.53 -6.68
N TYR A 281 -2.00 -1.41 -6.94
CA TYR A 281 -3.41 -1.40 -7.31
C TYR A 281 -3.72 -2.48 -8.36
N LYS A 282 -4.68 -3.35 -8.04
CA LYS A 282 -5.10 -4.56 -8.77
C LYS A 282 -4.12 -5.75 -8.81
N PHE A 283 -2.92 -5.66 -8.24
CA PHE A 283 -1.91 -6.72 -8.36
C PHE A 283 -1.17 -6.98 -7.04
N ALA A 284 -1.32 -8.17 -6.49
CA ALA A 284 -0.49 -8.69 -5.41
C ALA A 284 0.59 -9.57 -6.02
N LEU A 285 1.74 -8.99 -6.39
CA LEU A 285 2.83 -9.69 -7.11
C LEU A 285 3.83 -10.37 -6.18
N ASP A 286 3.93 -9.89 -4.94
CA ASP A 286 4.90 -10.36 -3.95
C ASP A 286 4.24 -10.34 -2.57
N GLU A 287 3.09 -10.98 -2.41
CA GLU A 287 2.25 -10.87 -1.20
C GLU A 287 2.95 -11.41 0.06
N GLU A 288 3.81 -12.42 -0.12
CA GLU A 288 4.62 -13.02 0.94
C GLU A 288 5.97 -12.31 1.15
N GLY A 289 6.39 -11.43 0.22
CA GLY A 289 7.66 -10.72 0.31
C GLY A 289 8.89 -11.53 -0.12
N ARG A 290 8.70 -12.61 -0.89
CA ARG A 290 9.76 -13.49 -1.40
C ARG A 290 10.64 -12.78 -2.42
N ILE A 291 10.05 -11.95 -3.28
CA ILE A 291 10.79 -11.22 -4.32
C ILE A 291 11.62 -10.09 -3.69
N ILE A 292 11.04 -9.32 -2.75
CA ILE A 292 11.82 -8.35 -1.96
C ILE A 292 13.00 -9.02 -1.26
N TRP A 293 12.80 -10.20 -0.69
CA TRP A 293 13.87 -10.93 -0.02
C TRP A 293 14.98 -11.36 -0.99
N ALA A 294 14.63 -11.87 -2.17
CA ALA A 294 15.61 -12.24 -3.20
C ALA A 294 16.42 -11.03 -3.70
N LEU A 295 15.76 -9.89 -3.92
CA LEU A 295 16.42 -8.64 -4.27
C LEU A 295 17.39 -8.18 -3.18
N TYR A 296 16.97 -8.25 -1.91
CA TYR A 296 17.83 -7.93 -0.77
C TYR A 296 19.05 -8.86 -0.69
N ASP A 297 18.86 -10.17 -0.84
CA ASP A 297 19.95 -11.16 -0.78
C ASP A 297 21.00 -10.91 -1.88
N ASP A 298 20.57 -10.56 -3.09
CA ASP A 298 21.49 -10.21 -4.18
C ASP A 298 22.19 -8.84 -3.97
N ILE A 299 21.54 -7.88 -3.28
CA ILE A 299 22.18 -6.63 -2.86
C ILE A 299 23.24 -6.89 -1.78
N GLU A 300 22.93 -7.67 -0.74
CA GLU A 300 23.89 -7.99 0.33
C GLU A 300 25.10 -8.76 -0.19
N LYS A 301 24.91 -9.58 -1.24
CA LYS A 301 25.99 -10.28 -1.95
C LYS A 301 26.78 -9.40 -2.91
N GLY A 302 26.40 -8.13 -3.09
CA GLY A 302 27.05 -7.18 -4.00
C GLY A 302 26.81 -7.47 -5.48
N LYS A 303 25.83 -8.29 -5.83
CA LYS A 303 25.44 -8.56 -7.23
C LYS A 303 24.55 -7.46 -7.79
N LEU A 304 23.71 -6.89 -6.93
CA LEU A 304 22.83 -5.78 -7.25
C LEU A 304 23.13 -4.58 -6.37
N LYS A 305 22.70 -3.42 -6.84
CA LYS A 305 22.74 -2.17 -6.07
C LYS A 305 21.33 -1.70 -5.77
N ASP A 306 21.12 -1.09 -4.60
CA ASP A 306 19.85 -0.42 -4.35
C ASP A 306 19.72 0.76 -5.32
N PRO A 307 18.65 0.84 -6.12
CA PRO A 307 18.51 1.88 -7.15
C PRO A 307 18.42 3.30 -6.56
N ARG A 308 18.21 3.42 -5.25
CA ARG A 308 18.13 4.69 -4.50
C ARG A 308 19.47 5.14 -3.93
N ASP A 309 20.52 4.31 -3.97
CA ASP A 309 21.84 4.72 -3.51
C ASP A 309 22.35 5.93 -4.30
N VAL A 310 23.04 6.85 -3.60
CA VAL A 310 23.51 8.13 -4.16
C VAL A 310 24.44 7.95 -5.35
N ASP A 311 25.16 6.82 -5.40
CA ASP A 311 26.12 6.45 -6.42
C ASP A 311 25.56 5.38 -7.37
N SER A 312 24.24 5.18 -7.41
CA SER A 312 23.57 4.36 -8.43
C SER A 312 23.53 5.09 -9.78
N THR A 313 24.03 4.44 -10.82
CA THR A 313 24.04 4.92 -12.21
C THR A 313 22.79 4.46 -12.98
N SER A 314 22.60 4.96 -14.19
CA SER A 314 21.51 4.50 -15.07
C SER A 314 21.59 3.02 -15.36
N GLU A 315 22.81 2.50 -15.52
CA GLU A 315 23.11 1.09 -15.78
C GLU A 315 22.69 0.23 -14.58
N SER A 316 23.13 0.59 -13.37
CA SER A 316 22.78 -0.17 -12.16
C SER A 316 21.27 -0.18 -11.86
N ARG A 317 20.56 0.92 -12.16
CA ARG A 317 19.09 0.96 -12.00
C ARG A 317 18.37 0.08 -13.02
N LYS A 318 18.84 0.05 -14.28
CA LYS A 318 18.31 -0.87 -15.30
C LYS A 318 18.57 -2.32 -14.96
N GLU A 319 19.74 -2.62 -14.41
CA GLU A 319 20.08 -3.96 -13.92
C GLU A 319 19.16 -4.38 -12.77
N PHE A 320 18.97 -3.51 -11.77
CA PHE A 320 18.01 -3.75 -10.69
C PHE A 320 16.60 -4.03 -11.23
N ASP A 321 16.10 -3.20 -12.16
CA ASP A 321 14.79 -3.40 -12.79
C ASP A 321 14.69 -4.73 -13.55
N HIS A 322 15.76 -5.13 -14.24
CA HIS A 322 15.84 -6.38 -14.97
C HIS A 322 15.73 -7.59 -14.03
N TYR A 323 16.48 -7.59 -12.93
CA TYR A 323 16.40 -8.65 -11.92
C TYR A 323 15.05 -8.67 -11.21
N MET A 324 14.51 -7.50 -10.86
CA MET A 324 13.18 -7.39 -10.29
C MET A 324 12.12 -8.02 -11.20
N ASP A 325 12.14 -7.72 -12.50
CA ASP A 325 11.22 -8.33 -13.47
C ASP A 325 11.45 -9.85 -13.59
N GLY A 326 12.72 -10.30 -13.56
CA GLY A 326 13.09 -11.72 -13.55
C GLY A 326 12.51 -12.47 -12.35
N TYR A 327 12.64 -11.91 -11.15
CA TYR A 327 12.07 -12.50 -9.94
C TYR A 327 10.55 -12.47 -9.93
N VAL A 328 9.91 -11.40 -10.39
CA VAL A 328 8.45 -11.36 -10.54
C VAL A 328 7.97 -12.53 -11.41
N ASN A 329 8.63 -12.77 -12.55
CA ASN A 329 8.24 -13.85 -13.45
C ASN A 329 8.56 -15.26 -12.90
N GLY A 330 9.57 -15.39 -12.04
CA GLY A 330 10.06 -16.69 -11.54
C GLY A 330 9.57 -17.08 -10.15
N MET A 331 9.10 -16.13 -9.33
CA MET A 331 8.81 -16.34 -7.90
C MET A 331 7.41 -15.90 -7.49
N GLU A 332 6.58 -15.38 -8.39
CA GLU A 332 5.19 -15.07 -8.07
C GLU A 332 4.43 -16.31 -7.60
N THR A 333 3.49 -16.11 -6.67
CA THR A 333 2.66 -17.20 -6.17
C THR A 333 1.75 -17.74 -7.26
N ARG A 334 1.79 -19.06 -7.45
CA ARG A 334 1.06 -19.78 -8.51
C ARG A 334 -0.41 -19.98 -8.16
N PHE A 335 -1.14 -18.88 -8.02
CA PHE A 335 -2.60 -18.88 -7.85
C PHE A 335 -3.37 -19.40 -9.08
N ASP A 336 -2.67 -19.63 -10.19
CA ASP A 336 -3.18 -20.16 -11.45
C ASP A 336 -3.04 -21.69 -11.56
N ALA A 337 -2.32 -22.32 -10.64
CA ALA A 337 -2.20 -23.77 -10.52
C ALA A 337 -3.17 -24.29 -9.46
N ASP A 338 -3.65 -25.53 -9.61
CA ASP A 338 -4.52 -26.16 -8.62
C ASP A 338 -3.74 -26.57 -7.35
N ILE A 339 -4.45 -26.81 -6.25
CA ILE A 339 -3.82 -27.23 -4.99
C ILE A 339 -3.32 -28.68 -5.11
N PRO A 340 -2.04 -28.96 -4.79
CA PRO A 340 -1.49 -30.31 -4.81
C PRO A 340 -2.21 -31.27 -3.84
N ASN A 341 -2.36 -32.54 -4.25
CA ASN A 341 -3.06 -33.56 -3.46
C ASN A 341 -2.31 -34.05 -2.23
N ASP A 342 -1.00 -33.84 -2.18
CA ASP A 342 -0.12 -34.16 -1.06
C ASP A 342 -0.19 -33.12 0.07
N TRP A 343 -0.87 -31.99 -0.16
CA TRP A 343 -1.10 -30.99 0.89
C TRP A 343 -2.17 -31.44 1.88
N GLY A 344 -1.91 -31.21 3.17
CA GLY A 344 -2.91 -31.40 4.22
C GLY A 344 -3.96 -30.28 4.28
N ASP A 345 -5.12 -30.56 4.88
CA ASP A 345 -6.27 -29.65 4.94
C ASP A 345 -5.92 -28.24 5.42
N ARG A 346 -5.04 -28.13 6.43
CA ARG A 346 -4.61 -26.85 7.00
C ARG A 346 -3.84 -26.00 5.98
N GLN A 347 -2.97 -26.61 5.20
CA GLN A 347 -2.16 -25.91 4.19
C GLN A 347 -3.02 -25.48 3.01
N ALA A 348 -3.89 -26.38 2.52
CA ALA A 348 -4.85 -26.08 1.47
C ALA A 348 -5.81 -24.94 1.86
N THR A 349 -6.29 -24.96 3.12
CA THR A 349 -7.15 -23.90 3.67
C THR A 349 -6.41 -22.57 3.73
N LEU A 350 -5.20 -22.54 4.30
CA LEU A 350 -4.40 -21.32 4.38
C LEU A 350 -4.12 -20.73 3.00
N PHE A 351 -3.85 -21.56 1.98
CA PHE A 351 -3.60 -21.07 0.63
C PHE A 351 -4.84 -20.43 -0.02
N LYS A 352 -6.02 -21.03 0.15
CA LYS A 352 -7.31 -20.42 -0.25
C LYS A 352 -7.53 -19.08 0.45
N ASP A 353 -7.26 -19.03 1.75
CA ASP A 353 -7.41 -17.82 2.55
C ASP A 353 -6.43 -16.71 2.11
N THR A 354 -5.18 -17.07 1.82
CA THR A 354 -4.17 -16.14 1.29
C THR A 354 -4.56 -15.62 -0.09
N LEU A 355 -5.10 -16.47 -0.97
CA LEU A 355 -5.63 -16.05 -2.28
C LEU A 355 -6.71 -14.95 -2.11
N VAL A 356 -7.70 -15.18 -1.25
CA VAL A 356 -8.78 -14.23 -1.00
C VAL A 356 -8.24 -12.96 -0.34
N LEU A 357 -7.37 -13.07 0.66
CA LEU A 357 -6.76 -11.92 1.33
C LEU A 357 -5.97 -11.05 0.34
N SER A 358 -5.15 -11.66 -0.51
CA SER A 358 -4.38 -10.97 -1.55
C SER A 358 -5.29 -10.25 -2.55
N ALA A 359 -6.45 -10.84 -2.88
CA ALA A 359 -7.45 -10.18 -3.71
C ALA A 359 -8.02 -8.93 -3.03
N LYS A 360 -8.38 -9.01 -1.74
CA LYS A 360 -8.89 -7.87 -0.96
C LYS A 360 -7.85 -6.76 -0.84
N LEU A 361 -6.59 -7.12 -0.53
CA LEU A 361 -5.47 -6.18 -0.48
C LEU A 361 -5.24 -5.48 -1.82
N ALA A 362 -5.21 -6.23 -2.92
CA ALA A 362 -5.07 -5.66 -4.27
C ALA A 362 -6.25 -4.75 -4.66
N ALA A 363 -7.48 -5.10 -4.23
CA ALA A 363 -8.69 -4.34 -4.50
C ALA A 363 -8.79 -3.04 -3.68
N LEU A 364 -8.28 -3.04 -2.45
CA LEU A 364 -8.33 -1.89 -1.53
C LEU A 364 -7.07 -1.02 -1.55
N THR A 365 -6.01 -1.45 -2.23
CA THR A 365 -4.83 -0.61 -2.50
C THR A 365 -5.21 0.57 -3.40
N PRO A 366 -5.01 1.84 -2.98
CA PRO A 366 -5.34 3.00 -3.80
C PRO A 366 -4.54 3.03 -5.12
N PRO A 367 -5.14 3.47 -6.25
CA PRO A 367 -4.44 3.62 -7.53
C PRO A 367 -3.18 4.49 -7.41
N GLN A 368 -3.29 5.61 -6.70
CA GLN A 368 -2.22 6.59 -6.48
C GLN A 368 -1.29 6.24 -5.30
N GLY A 369 -1.45 5.04 -4.71
CA GLY A 369 -0.69 4.61 -3.54
C GLY A 369 -0.99 5.44 -2.28
N TYR A 370 -0.19 5.21 -1.25
CA TYR A 370 -0.36 5.81 0.07
C TYR A 370 0.39 7.14 0.18
N PRO A 371 -0.19 8.20 0.78
CA PRO A 371 0.43 9.55 0.85
C PRO A 371 1.80 9.61 1.51
N ASN A 372 2.02 8.89 2.62
CA ASN A 372 3.25 8.91 3.41
C ASN A 372 4.19 7.73 3.11
N ALA A 373 3.83 6.88 2.15
CA ALA A 373 4.64 5.77 1.67
C ALA A 373 4.60 5.71 0.13
N PRO A 374 5.16 6.74 -0.54
CA PRO A 374 5.15 6.80 -2.00
C PRO A 374 6.00 5.68 -2.60
N ARG A 375 5.53 5.05 -3.66
CA ARG A 375 6.29 4.02 -4.37
C ARG A 375 7.50 4.63 -5.10
N TYR A 376 8.64 3.96 -5.02
CA TYR A 376 9.81 4.25 -5.86
C TYR A 376 9.58 3.76 -7.30
N TYR A 377 9.98 4.57 -8.28
CA TYR A 377 10.19 4.15 -9.66
C TYR A 377 11.59 4.56 -10.09
N SER A 378 12.33 3.66 -10.73
CA SER A 378 13.56 4.10 -11.38
C SER A 378 13.22 5.14 -12.46
N PRO A 379 14.04 6.19 -12.63
CA PRO A 379 13.89 7.15 -13.72
C PRO A 379 13.76 6.47 -15.09
N GLU A 380 14.54 5.41 -15.32
CA GLU A 380 14.59 4.65 -16.56
C GLU A 380 13.29 3.87 -16.81
N ARG A 381 12.73 3.21 -15.79
CA ARG A 381 11.43 2.52 -15.90
C ARG A 381 10.30 3.51 -16.15
N LEU A 382 10.34 4.67 -15.49
CA LEU A 382 9.35 5.74 -15.72
C LEU A 382 9.36 6.22 -17.17
N GLU A 383 10.55 6.32 -17.77
CA GLU A 383 10.70 6.68 -19.19
C GLU A 383 10.12 5.63 -20.13
N ILE A 384 10.32 4.34 -19.84
CA ILE A 384 9.70 3.25 -20.61
C ILE A 384 8.18 3.34 -20.54
N ILE A 385 7.61 3.60 -19.36
CA ILE A 385 6.17 3.74 -19.16
C ILE A 385 5.62 4.96 -19.92
N TYR A 386 6.32 6.10 -19.88
CA TYR A 386 5.99 7.31 -20.62
C TYR A 386 5.98 7.07 -22.13
N LYS A 387 7.07 6.52 -22.68
CA LYS A 387 7.20 6.21 -24.11
C LYS A 387 6.11 5.24 -24.61
N ARG A 388 5.65 4.32 -23.77
CA ARG A 388 4.56 3.39 -24.07
C ARG A 388 3.15 4.00 -24.00
N HIS A 389 3.03 5.32 -23.74
CA HIS A 389 1.75 6.02 -23.55
C HIS A 389 0.95 5.41 -22.37
N LYS A 390 1.65 5.04 -21.29
CA LYS A 390 1.07 4.42 -20.09
C LYS A 390 1.36 5.18 -18.80
N LEU A 391 2.09 6.30 -18.87
CA LEU A 391 2.37 7.09 -17.67
C LEU A 391 1.16 7.93 -17.30
N ASP A 392 0.40 7.44 -16.34
CA ASP A 392 -0.80 8.10 -15.85
C ASP A 392 -0.43 9.28 -14.95
N ARG A 393 -0.75 10.50 -15.40
CA ARG A 393 -0.44 11.75 -14.70
C ARG A 393 -1.04 11.82 -13.30
N LEU A 394 -2.12 11.08 -13.06
CA LEU A 394 -2.76 11.05 -11.76
C LEU A 394 -1.90 10.30 -10.74
N LEU A 395 -0.90 9.52 -11.16
CA LEU A 395 0.01 8.82 -10.24
C LEU A 395 1.17 9.70 -9.75
N ASP A 396 1.21 10.99 -10.10
CA ASP A 396 2.24 11.90 -9.60
C ASP A 396 2.16 12.01 -8.07
N PRO A 397 3.22 11.61 -7.34
CA PRO A 397 3.18 11.55 -5.89
C PRO A 397 3.06 12.94 -5.25
N ARG A 398 3.32 14.03 -6.00
CA ARG A 398 3.20 15.42 -5.55
C ARG A 398 1.76 15.93 -5.51
N ILE A 399 0.79 15.17 -6.01
CA ILE A 399 -0.63 15.51 -5.91
C ILE A 399 -1.03 15.53 -4.41
N PRO A 400 -1.55 16.66 -3.89
CA PRO A 400 -1.98 16.79 -2.50
C PRO A 400 -2.95 15.68 -2.10
N ALA A 401 -2.86 15.21 -0.86
CA ALA A 401 -3.64 14.05 -0.39
C ALA A 401 -5.16 14.22 -0.62
N ILE A 402 -5.69 15.44 -0.39
CA ILE A 402 -7.11 15.75 -0.56
C ILE A 402 -7.60 15.67 -2.02
N TYR A 403 -6.70 15.78 -3.00
CA TYR A 403 -7.02 15.70 -4.43
C TYR A 403 -6.77 14.32 -5.03
N ARG A 404 -6.34 13.34 -4.21
CA ARG A 404 -6.23 11.95 -4.64
C ARG A 404 -7.62 11.33 -4.79
N TYR A 405 -7.73 10.40 -5.72
CA TYR A 405 -8.94 9.69 -6.12
C TYR A 405 -9.59 8.93 -4.96
N ASN A 406 -8.80 8.36 -4.06
CA ASN A 406 -9.30 7.61 -2.91
C ASN A 406 -9.72 8.52 -1.72
N PHE A 407 -9.48 9.83 -1.80
CA PHE A 407 -9.88 10.76 -0.75
C PHE A 407 -11.40 11.02 -0.84
N PRO A 408 -12.14 10.99 0.29
CA PRO A 408 -13.59 11.16 0.26
C PRO A 408 -14.02 12.53 -0.27
N GLU A 409 -14.91 12.53 -1.26
CA GLU A 409 -15.38 13.77 -1.91
C GLU A 409 -16.14 14.68 -0.94
N ASP A 410 -16.97 14.12 -0.08
CA ASP A 410 -17.72 14.89 0.93
C ASP A 410 -16.78 15.61 1.89
N LEU A 411 -15.67 14.96 2.29
CA LEU A 411 -14.66 15.56 3.15
C LEU A 411 -13.86 16.64 2.40
N ARG A 412 -13.50 16.41 1.14
CA ARG A 412 -12.85 17.43 0.30
C ARG A 412 -13.73 18.68 0.18
N VAL A 413 -15.03 18.50 -0.09
CA VAL A 413 -15.99 19.62 -0.17
C VAL A 413 -16.06 20.38 1.15
N LYS A 414 -16.10 19.69 2.30
CA LYS A 414 -16.08 20.33 3.64
C LYS A 414 -14.81 21.15 3.86
N ILE A 415 -13.63 20.63 3.49
CA ILE A 415 -12.34 21.35 3.61
C ILE A 415 -12.35 22.62 2.77
N LEU A 416 -12.78 22.53 1.50
CA LEU A 416 -12.81 23.67 0.60
C LEU A 416 -13.86 24.72 1.01
N ALA A 417 -15.01 24.29 1.53
CA ALA A 417 -16.03 25.18 2.08
C ALA A 417 -15.50 25.95 3.29
N TYR A 418 -14.83 25.26 4.22
CA TYR A 418 -14.17 25.90 5.37
C TYR A 418 -13.13 26.93 4.92
N ALA A 419 -12.29 26.58 3.94
CA ALA A 419 -11.30 27.52 3.39
C ALA A 419 -11.94 28.79 2.81
N LYS A 420 -13.05 28.63 2.09
CA LYS A 420 -13.81 29.75 1.52
C LYS A 420 -14.44 30.63 2.60
N GLU A 421 -15.07 30.03 3.61
CA GLU A 421 -15.70 30.75 4.73
C GLU A 421 -14.69 31.59 5.52
N HIS A 422 -13.48 31.05 5.71
CA HIS A 422 -12.42 31.68 6.48
C HIS A 422 -11.38 32.44 5.62
N ASN A 423 -11.65 32.66 4.34
CA ASN A 423 -10.78 33.39 3.40
C ASN A 423 -9.34 32.85 3.31
N ILE A 424 -9.16 31.53 3.42
CA ILE A 424 -7.85 30.86 3.31
C ILE A 424 -7.52 30.71 1.82
N LYS A 425 -6.37 31.26 1.42
CA LYS A 425 -5.84 31.17 0.05
C LYS A 425 -4.66 30.20 0.01
N GLU A 426 -4.56 29.41 -1.06
CA GLU A 426 -3.47 28.45 -1.32
C GLU A 426 -2.09 29.10 -1.49
#